data_AF-A0A420I3E0-F1
#
_entry.id   AF-A0A420I3E0-F1
#
_cell.length_a   1.000
_cell.length_b   1.000
_cell.length_c   1.000
_cell.angle_alpha   90.00
_cell.angle_beta   90.00
_cell.angle_gamma   90.00
#
_symmetry.space_group_name_H-M   'P 1'
#
loop_
_entity.id
_entity.type
_entity.pdbx_description
1 polymer ?
#
loop_
_entity_poly.entity_id
_entity_poly.type
_entity_poly.pdbx_seq_one_letter_code
_entity_poly.pdbx_strand_id
1 'polypeptide(L)'
;MGTNPFFNTSNLLPDLESQISRYLSSISTISSPGITLLVISIGFWDIYSLANLSQDISLVTINQCFEEILKLINKLRGVVEMYKSTLTENISHEFQVILPKVPDPTLSPGWLSLRPIPLRPSIIAEQQKNAVYLTELWNHKLETLPRLWATTQYSMFSENSPFNKTAHDMNNNLHIPDFPELLRNLAINYYHQVAPTQANKSIGVDKPTFRNVNEACVQLRRPNERPGTKISDSKYLNICSQPDDYLWWDAWHVGAIGNSILGAVENAIPRISRAN
;
A
#
# COMPACT_ATOMS: atom_id res chain seq x y z
N MET A 1 -36.98 14.19 14.02
CA MET A 1 -35.83 13.38 14.46
C MET A 1 -35.24 12.72 13.23
N GLY A 2 -34.29 13.40 12.57
CA GLY A 2 -33.68 12.93 11.33
C GLY A 2 -32.40 12.15 11.65
N THR A 3 -32.43 10.85 11.44
CA THR A 3 -31.23 9.99 11.48
C THR A 3 -30.40 10.27 10.24
N ASN A 4 -29.24 10.88 10.44
CA ASN A 4 -28.26 11.19 9.41
C ASN A 4 -27.69 9.86 8.84
N PRO A 5 -27.78 9.58 7.52
CA PRO A 5 -27.34 8.31 6.94
C PRO A 5 -25.85 8.37 6.55
N PHE A 6 -25.01 8.91 7.44
CA PHE A 6 -23.58 8.67 7.33
C PHE A 6 -23.36 7.24 7.78
N PHE A 7 -23.32 6.34 6.80
CA PHE A 7 -22.95 4.94 6.98
C PHE A 7 -21.77 4.84 7.96
N ASN A 8 -22.02 4.27 9.14
CA ASN A 8 -20.98 3.89 10.08
C ASN A 8 -20.29 2.62 9.53
N THR A 9 -19.50 2.79 8.47
CA THR A 9 -18.71 1.72 7.84
C THR A 9 -17.47 1.36 8.65
N SER A 10 -17.15 2.13 9.70
CA SER A 10 -16.03 1.91 10.62
C SER A 10 -16.03 0.52 11.28
N ASN A 11 -17.18 -0.18 11.28
CA ASN A 11 -17.33 -1.52 11.86
C ASN A 11 -17.44 -2.66 10.83
N LEU A 12 -17.38 -2.38 9.52
CA LEU A 12 -17.63 -3.39 8.47
C LEU A 12 -16.35 -3.99 7.87
N LEU A 13 -15.21 -3.30 7.97
CA LEU A 13 -13.92 -3.81 7.48
C LEU A 13 -12.98 -4.06 8.66
N PRO A 14 -12.23 -5.17 8.66
CA PRO A 14 -11.30 -5.47 9.74
C PRO A 14 -10.11 -4.50 9.68
N ASP A 15 -9.82 -3.82 10.79
CA ASP A 15 -8.58 -3.04 10.95
C ASP A 15 -7.34 -3.94 10.97
N LEU A 16 -6.15 -3.32 10.88
CA LEU A 16 -4.88 -4.06 10.85
C LEU A 16 -4.66 -4.88 12.14
N GLU A 17 -5.04 -4.36 13.30
CA GLU A 17 -4.90 -5.08 14.58
C GLU A 17 -5.73 -6.36 14.60
N SER A 18 -6.96 -6.30 14.09
CA SER A 18 -7.89 -7.42 13.96
C SER A 18 -7.38 -8.45 12.96
N GLN A 19 -6.85 -8.01 11.83
CA GLN A 19 -6.23 -8.90 10.83
C GLN A 19 -5.02 -9.64 11.42
N ILE A 20 -4.13 -8.93 12.11
CA ILE A 20 -2.95 -9.50 12.78
C ILE A 20 -3.38 -10.46 13.89
N SER A 21 -4.34 -10.07 14.73
CA SER A 21 -4.78 -10.91 15.85
C SER A 21 -5.44 -12.21 15.36
N ARG A 22 -6.23 -12.14 14.27
CA ARG A 22 -6.77 -13.34 13.59
C ARG A 22 -5.66 -14.23 13.04
N TYR A 23 -4.68 -13.66 12.34
CA TYR A 23 -3.54 -14.41 11.83
C TYR A 23 -2.77 -15.12 12.95
N LEU A 24 -2.45 -14.40 14.03
CA LEU A 24 -1.75 -14.96 15.19
C LEU A 24 -2.54 -16.08 15.87
N SER A 25 -3.87 -16.01 15.91
CA SER A 25 -4.70 -17.09 16.46
C SER A 25 -4.68 -18.37 15.59
N SER A 26 -4.36 -18.25 14.30
CA SER A 26 -4.27 -19.38 13.37
C SER A 26 -2.88 -20.00 13.28
N ILE A 27 -1.85 -19.33 13.80
CA ILE A 27 -0.46 -19.75 13.59
C ILE A 27 -0.12 -21.05 14.35
N SER A 28 -0.87 -21.41 15.40
CA SER A 28 -0.73 -22.67 16.14
C SER A 28 -1.03 -23.91 15.31
N THR A 29 -1.65 -23.78 14.13
CA THR A 29 -1.91 -24.90 13.21
C THR A 29 -0.88 -25.03 12.09
N ILE A 30 0.07 -24.10 11.98
CA ILE A 30 1.07 -24.08 10.89
C ILE A 30 2.28 -24.92 11.30
N SER A 31 2.24 -26.21 11.00
CA SER A 31 3.30 -27.18 11.29
C SER A 31 4.39 -27.27 10.22
N SER A 32 4.53 -26.27 9.33
CA SER A 32 5.49 -26.35 8.22
C SER A 32 6.77 -25.54 8.49
N PRO A 33 7.95 -26.15 8.37
CA PRO A 33 9.20 -25.41 8.27
C PRO A 33 9.23 -24.57 6.98
N GLY A 34 9.78 -23.35 7.02
CA GLY A 34 9.84 -22.45 5.87
C GLY A 34 10.16 -20.99 6.20
N ILE A 35 10.17 -20.15 5.16
CA ILE A 35 10.25 -18.69 5.25
C ILE A 35 8.82 -18.14 5.22
N THR A 36 8.46 -17.33 6.21
CA THR A 36 7.20 -16.58 6.21
C THR A 36 7.47 -15.15 5.76
N LEU A 37 6.84 -14.75 4.66
CA LEU A 37 6.82 -13.37 4.17
C LEU A 37 5.50 -12.72 4.58
N LEU A 38 5.58 -11.65 5.38
CA LEU A 38 4.42 -10.87 5.77
C LEU A 38 4.40 -9.54 5.03
N VAL A 39 3.48 -9.40 4.08
CA VAL A 39 3.29 -8.16 3.32
C VAL A 39 2.19 -7.33 3.99
N ILE A 40 2.51 -6.09 4.38
CA ILE A 40 1.58 -5.16 5.02
C ILE A 40 1.50 -3.89 4.16
N SER A 41 0.42 -3.76 3.38
CA SER A 41 0.13 -2.54 2.62
C SER A 41 -0.90 -1.69 3.37
N ILE A 42 -0.50 -0.50 3.81
CA ILE A 42 -1.30 0.40 4.64
C ILE A 42 -0.93 1.87 4.38
N GLY A 43 -1.86 2.80 4.60
CA GLY A 43 -1.63 4.24 4.50
C GLY A 43 -2.32 4.95 3.35
N PHE A 44 -2.65 4.25 2.27
CA PHE A 44 -3.29 4.88 1.09
C PHE A 44 -4.62 5.56 1.47
N TRP A 45 -5.50 4.82 2.15
CA TRP A 45 -6.81 5.32 2.58
C TRP A 45 -6.71 6.32 3.74
N ASP A 46 -5.70 6.18 4.59
CA ASP A 46 -5.40 7.14 5.66
C ASP A 46 -5.03 8.50 5.06
N ILE A 47 -4.07 8.54 4.14
CA ILE A 47 -3.66 9.76 3.44
C ILE A 47 -4.84 10.36 2.65
N TYR A 48 -5.57 9.53 1.90
CA TYR A 48 -6.75 9.98 1.16
C TYR A 48 -7.77 10.68 2.06
N SER A 49 -8.02 10.13 3.24
CA SER A 49 -8.99 10.69 4.20
C SER A 49 -8.43 11.94 4.90
N LEU A 50 -7.17 11.90 5.33
CA LEU A 50 -6.50 12.98 6.05
C LEU A 50 -6.18 14.19 5.17
N ALA A 51 -6.09 14.01 3.84
CA ALA A 51 -5.87 15.11 2.90
C ALA A 51 -6.97 16.19 2.97
N ASN A 52 -8.17 15.83 3.44
CA ASN A 52 -9.30 16.75 3.62
C ASN A 52 -9.28 17.53 4.96
N LEU A 53 -8.31 17.26 5.83
CA LEU A 53 -8.17 17.91 7.13
C LEU A 53 -7.07 18.98 7.10
N SER A 54 -6.99 19.76 8.17
CA SER A 54 -5.86 20.68 8.35
C SER A 54 -4.56 19.91 8.57
N GLN A 55 -3.45 20.50 8.14
CA GLN A 55 -2.14 19.88 8.23
C GLN A 55 -1.79 19.45 9.66
N ASP A 56 -2.09 20.27 10.67
CA ASP A 56 -1.79 19.97 12.08
C ASP A 56 -2.48 18.68 12.57
N ILE A 57 -3.77 18.50 12.22
CA ILE A 57 -4.52 17.30 12.61
C ILE A 57 -3.97 16.08 11.88
N SER A 58 -3.68 16.20 10.59
CA SER A 58 -3.15 15.12 9.78
C SER A 58 -1.76 14.68 10.26
N LEU A 59 -0.91 15.61 10.67
CA LEU A 59 0.42 15.33 11.23
C LEU A 59 0.34 14.52 12.52
N VAL A 60 -0.50 14.96 13.48
CA VAL A 60 -0.70 14.25 14.74
C VAL A 60 -1.22 12.84 14.47
N THR A 61 -2.18 12.71 13.56
CA THR A 61 -2.79 11.41 13.23
C THR A 61 -1.79 10.47 12.57
N ILE A 62 -0.99 10.94 11.60
CA ILE A 62 0.08 10.11 10.99
C ILE A 62 1.06 9.61 12.05
N ASN A 63 1.49 10.46 12.99
CA ASN A 63 2.40 10.03 14.05
C ASN A 63 1.78 8.87 14.86
N GLN A 64 0.50 8.98 15.24
CA GLN A 64 -0.20 7.93 15.96
C GLN A 64 -0.32 6.63 15.14
N CYS A 65 -0.60 6.71 13.84
CA CYS A 65 -0.62 5.56 12.95
C CYS A 65 0.71 4.80 12.96
N PHE A 66 1.85 5.52 12.93
CA PHE A 66 3.17 4.89 12.94
C PHE A 66 3.52 4.23 14.28
N GLU A 67 3.12 4.82 15.41
CA GLU A 67 3.27 4.18 16.72
C GLU A 67 2.50 2.84 16.77
N GLU A 68 1.27 2.81 16.25
CA GLU A 68 0.48 1.58 16.20
C GLU A 68 1.06 0.55 15.21
N ILE A 69 1.54 0.97 14.04
CA ILE A 69 2.23 0.08 13.09
C ILE A 69 3.45 -0.56 13.78
N LEU A 70 4.27 0.22 14.47
CA LEU A 70 5.45 -0.29 15.18
C LEU A 70 5.07 -1.27 16.29
N LYS A 71 4.04 -0.95 17.08
CA LYS A 71 3.49 -1.84 18.12
C LYS A 71 3.00 -3.17 17.53
N LEU A 72 2.30 -3.13 16.40
CA LEU A 72 1.78 -4.32 15.73
C LEU A 72 2.88 -5.20 15.13
N ILE A 73 3.90 -4.60 14.50
CA ILE A 73 5.09 -5.31 14.00
C ILE A 73 5.85 -5.98 15.17
N ASN A 74 5.99 -5.29 16.30
CA ASN A 74 6.61 -5.86 17.50
C ASN A 74 5.81 -7.05 18.05
N LYS A 75 4.47 -6.95 18.08
CA LYS A 75 3.58 -8.06 18.49
C LYS A 75 3.77 -9.29 17.60
N LEU A 76 3.78 -9.10 16.28
CA LEU A 76 4.01 -10.17 15.30
C LEU A 76 5.36 -10.87 15.54
N ARG A 77 6.43 -10.10 15.70
CA ARG A 77 7.76 -10.67 15.95
C ARG A 77 7.82 -11.43 17.28
N GLY A 78 7.24 -10.88 18.35
CA GLY A 78 7.23 -11.52 19.66
C GLY A 78 6.62 -12.93 19.60
N VAL A 79 5.53 -13.09 18.84
CA VAL A 79 4.93 -14.41 18.64
C VAL A 79 5.87 -15.32 17.83
N VAL A 80 6.45 -14.85 16.73
CA VAL A 80 7.39 -15.65 15.92
C VAL A 80 8.59 -16.14 16.73
N GLU A 81 9.19 -15.28 17.56
CA GLU A 81 10.33 -15.66 18.41
C GLU A 81 9.92 -16.68 19.49
N MET A 82 8.72 -16.55 20.06
CA MET A 82 8.16 -17.56 20.96
C MET A 82 8.02 -18.92 20.27
N TYR A 83 7.52 -18.96 19.02
CA TYR A 83 7.43 -20.20 18.24
C TYR A 83 8.80 -20.83 17.98
N LYS A 84 9.81 -20.03 17.62
CA LYS A 84 11.19 -20.52 17.45
C LYS A 84 11.73 -21.19 18.71
N SER A 85 11.48 -20.61 19.89
CA SER A 85 11.95 -21.17 21.16
C SER A 85 11.28 -22.49 21.55
N THR A 86 10.10 -22.79 20.99
CA THR A 86 9.33 -24.01 21.28
C THR A 86 9.70 -25.16 20.35
N LEU A 87 10.22 -24.87 19.16
CA LEU A 87 10.69 -25.87 18.20
C LEU A 87 12.03 -26.44 18.66
N THR A 88 12.06 -27.73 18.98
CA THR A 88 13.24 -28.49 19.44
C THR A 88 14.24 -28.81 18.31
N GLU A 89 13.84 -28.59 17.06
CA GLU A 89 14.70 -28.81 15.89
C GLU A 89 15.28 -27.49 15.39
N ASN A 90 16.54 -27.55 14.94
CA ASN A 90 17.36 -26.44 14.45
C ASN A 90 16.87 -25.90 13.07
N ILE A 91 15.55 -25.87 12.86
CA ILE A 91 14.94 -25.40 11.63
C ILE A 91 14.87 -23.88 11.69
N SER A 92 15.65 -23.23 10.84
CA SER A 92 15.62 -21.79 10.65
C SER A 92 14.27 -21.37 10.04
N HIS A 93 13.28 -21.06 10.88
CA HIS A 93 12.07 -20.38 10.44
C HIS A 93 12.40 -18.90 10.27
N GLU A 94 12.51 -18.44 9.04
CA GLU A 94 12.81 -17.04 8.75
C GLU A 94 11.50 -16.24 8.64
N PHE A 95 11.46 -15.06 9.24
CA PHE A 95 10.29 -14.18 9.21
C PHE A 95 10.73 -12.83 8.68
N GLN A 96 10.16 -12.45 7.55
CA GLN A 96 10.44 -11.18 6.91
C GLN A 96 9.14 -10.39 6.78
N VAL A 97 9.23 -9.09 7.02
CA VAL A 97 8.13 -8.14 6.87
C VAL A 97 8.42 -7.27 5.65
N ILE A 98 7.40 -7.06 4.83
CA ILE A 98 7.46 -6.21 3.64
C ILE A 98 6.43 -5.09 3.83
N LEU A 99 6.92 -3.86 3.95
CA LEU A 99 6.13 -2.63 4.10
C LEU A 99 6.33 -1.76 2.85
N PRO A 100 5.60 -1.99 1.75
CA PRO A 100 5.70 -1.15 0.57
C PRO A 100 5.40 0.31 0.88
N LYS A 101 6.13 1.21 0.21
CA LYS A 101 5.79 2.63 0.19
C LYS A 101 4.41 2.84 -0.43
N VAL A 102 3.74 3.88 0.03
CA VAL A 102 2.37 4.21 -0.38
C VAL A 102 2.39 5.09 -1.63
N PRO A 103 1.63 4.75 -2.68
CA PRO A 103 1.52 5.60 -3.85
C PRO A 103 0.72 6.86 -3.53
N ASP A 104 1.07 7.96 -4.18
CA ASP A 104 0.33 9.22 -4.08
C ASP A 104 -1.10 9.02 -4.61
N PRO A 105 -2.14 9.16 -3.77
CA PRO A 105 -3.52 8.98 -4.20
C PRO A 105 -3.92 9.99 -5.28
N THR A 106 -3.24 11.14 -5.40
CA THR A 106 -3.52 12.16 -6.41
C THR A 106 -3.21 11.71 -7.84
N LEU A 107 -2.39 10.67 -8.00
CA LEU A 107 -2.05 10.06 -9.28
C LEU A 107 -3.05 8.99 -9.75
N SER A 108 -4.00 8.61 -8.88
CA SER A 108 -5.03 7.63 -9.23
C SER A 108 -6.20 8.27 -10.01
N PRO A 109 -6.87 7.52 -10.91
CA PRO A 109 -8.03 8.04 -11.66
C PRO A 109 -9.18 8.52 -10.76
N GLY A 110 -9.31 7.91 -9.58
CA GLY A 110 -10.34 8.21 -8.59
C GLY A 110 -10.18 9.57 -7.93
N TRP A 111 -8.96 10.11 -7.86
CA TRP A 111 -8.72 11.41 -7.22
C TRP A 111 -9.57 12.52 -7.84
N LEU A 112 -9.63 12.57 -9.17
CA LEU A 112 -10.37 13.62 -9.86
C LEU A 112 -11.89 13.46 -9.72
N SER A 113 -12.38 12.23 -9.65
CA SER A 113 -13.79 11.89 -9.86
C SER A 113 -14.55 11.47 -8.61
N LEU A 114 -13.86 10.96 -7.58
CA LEU A 114 -14.42 10.32 -6.40
C LEU A 114 -13.91 10.89 -5.06
N ARG A 115 -12.91 11.80 -5.07
CA ARG A 115 -12.44 12.44 -3.83
C ARG A 115 -13.58 13.18 -3.12
N PRO A 116 -13.56 13.29 -1.78
CA PRO A 116 -14.56 14.04 -1.04
C PRO A 116 -14.46 15.52 -1.40
N ILE A 117 -15.61 16.19 -1.48
CA ILE A 117 -15.65 17.64 -1.66
C ILE A 117 -15.13 18.30 -0.38
N PRO A 118 -14.12 19.18 -0.45
CA PRO A 118 -13.54 19.76 0.75
C PRO A 118 -14.53 20.65 1.49
N LEU A 119 -14.47 20.59 2.82
CA LEU A 119 -15.26 21.47 3.68
C LEU A 119 -14.68 22.89 3.61
N ARG A 120 -15.53 23.90 3.42
CA ARG A 120 -15.08 25.31 3.39
C ARG A 120 -14.37 25.67 4.71
N PRO A 121 -13.27 26.45 4.70
CA PRO A 121 -12.73 27.20 3.56
C PRO A 121 -11.79 26.41 2.64
N SER A 122 -11.57 25.12 2.87
CA SER A 122 -10.60 24.34 2.10
C SER A 122 -10.97 24.21 0.63
N ILE A 123 -9.95 24.22 -0.23
CA ILE A 123 -10.09 24.13 -1.68
C ILE A 123 -9.42 22.86 -2.23
N ILE A 124 -9.84 22.43 -3.42
CA ILE A 124 -9.31 21.24 -4.11
C ILE A 124 -7.77 21.26 -4.19
N ALA A 125 -7.20 22.42 -4.48
CA ALA A 125 -5.74 22.57 -4.58
C ALA A 125 -5.04 22.34 -3.24
N GLU A 126 -5.65 22.75 -2.13
CA GLU A 126 -5.12 22.52 -0.79
C GLU A 126 -5.20 21.04 -0.42
N GLN A 127 -6.35 20.39 -0.69
CA GLN A 127 -6.50 18.95 -0.49
C GLN A 127 -5.47 18.13 -1.28
N GLN A 128 -5.21 18.51 -2.54
CA GLN A 128 -4.17 17.89 -3.35
C GLN A 128 -2.77 18.12 -2.79
N LYS A 129 -2.45 19.37 -2.41
CA LYS A 129 -1.19 19.70 -1.75
C LYS A 129 -0.98 18.88 -0.48
N ASN A 130 -2.03 18.73 0.33
CA ASN A 130 -1.99 17.95 1.56
C ASN A 130 -1.75 16.46 1.26
N ALA A 131 -2.45 15.87 0.28
CA ALA A 131 -2.23 14.48 -0.10
C ALA A 131 -0.77 14.20 -0.50
N VAL A 132 -0.20 15.03 -1.38
CA VAL A 132 1.21 14.91 -1.81
C VAL A 132 2.15 14.98 -0.60
N TYR A 133 1.99 16.01 0.24
CA TYR A 133 2.81 16.20 1.43
C TYR A 133 2.71 15.04 2.42
N LEU A 134 1.50 14.53 2.66
CA LEU A 134 1.26 13.43 3.59
C LEU A 134 1.81 12.11 3.04
N THR A 135 1.76 11.88 1.71
CA THR A 135 2.42 10.74 1.07
C THR A 135 3.93 10.80 1.25
N GLU A 136 4.56 11.95 1.00
CA GLU A 136 6.00 12.13 1.22
C GLU A 136 6.38 11.87 2.68
N LEU A 137 5.63 12.44 3.62
CA LEU A 137 5.84 12.24 5.05
C LEU A 137 5.69 10.78 5.47
N TRP A 138 4.64 10.10 4.99
CA TRP A 138 4.39 8.69 5.29
C TRP A 138 5.54 7.81 4.78
N ASN A 139 5.93 7.99 3.52
CA ASN A 139 7.02 7.22 2.91
C ASN A 139 8.37 7.50 3.59
N HIS A 140 8.64 8.75 3.97
CA HIS A 140 9.82 9.08 4.76
C HIS A 140 9.81 8.38 6.12
N LYS A 141 8.67 8.36 6.82
CA LYS A 141 8.54 7.65 8.10
C LYS A 141 8.74 6.14 7.94
N LEU A 142 8.21 5.52 6.89
CA LEU A 142 8.47 4.11 6.58
C LEU A 142 9.98 3.85 6.45
N GLU A 143 10.71 4.67 5.71
CA GLU A 143 12.17 4.52 5.54
C GLU A 143 12.95 4.63 6.86
N THR A 144 12.44 5.40 7.83
CA THR A 144 13.06 5.49 9.16
C THR A 144 12.71 4.33 10.10
N LEU A 145 11.64 3.59 9.78
CA LEU A 145 11.08 2.53 10.63
C LEU A 145 12.09 1.41 10.94
N PRO A 146 12.90 0.89 10.01
CA PRO A 146 13.89 -0.15 10.32
C PRO A 146 14.89 0.29 11.39
N ARG A 147 15.33 1.55 11.37
CA ARG A 147 16.27 2.11 12.35
C ARG A 147 15.62 2.22 13.74
N LEU A 148 14.40 2.76 13.78
CA LEU A 148 13.62 2.86 15.03
C LEU A 148 13.37 1.47 15.61
N TRP A 149 12.98 0.53 14.76
CA TRP A 149 12.70 -0.84 15.15
C TRP A 149 13.92 -1.55 15.71
N ALA A 150 15.11 -1.38 15.11
CA ALA A 150 16.37 -1.91 15.65
C ALA A 150 16.75 -1.27 17.01
N THR A 151 16.40 0.00 17.21
CA THR A 151 16.74 0.73 18.45
C THR A 151 15.83 0.33 19.62
N THR A 152 14.51 0.20 19.40
CA THR A 152 13.57 -0.32 20.39
C THR A 152 13.98 -1.73 20.87
N GLN A 153 14.54 -2.54 19.96
CA GLN A 153 15.05 -3.86 20.28
C GLN A 153 16.21 -3.82 21.27
N TYR A 154 17.21 -2.96 21.04
CA TYR A 154 18.34 -2.82 21.96
C TYR A 154 17.89 -2.46 23.39
N SER A 155 16.92 -1.56 23.52
CA SER A 155 16.40 -1.15 24.83
C SER A 155 15.64 -2.24 25.59
N MET A 156 14.99 -3.20 24.90
CA MET A 156 14.24 -4.29 25.55
C MET A 156 15.11 -5.50 25.93
N PHE A 157 16.26 -5.70 25.25
CA PHE A 157 17.15 -6.85 25.51
C PHE A 157 18.40 -6.48 26.33
N SER A 158 18.62 -5.20 26.62
CA SER A 158 19.79 -4.68 27.36
C SER A 158 19.88 -5.11 28.83
N GLU A 159 18.89 -5.80 29.40
CA GLU A 159 19.00 -6.21 30.80
C GLU A 159 19.44 -7.66 31.04
N ASN A 160 19.37 -8.62 30.08
CA ASN A 160 19.70 -10.03 30.41
C ASN A 160 20.13 -11.00 29.27
N SER A 161 20.49 -10.58 28.05
CA SER A 161 20.78 -11.54 26.95
C SER A 161 22.24 -11.57 26.47
N PRO A 162 22.89 -12.75 26.36
CA PRO A 162 24.27 -12.89 25.87
C PRO A 162 24.37 -12.98 24.32
N PHE A 163 23.34 -12.60 23.56
CA PHE A 163 23.37 -12.65 22.10
C PHE A 163 23.79 -11.31 21.48
N ASN A 164 25.05 -11.24 21.03
CA ASN A 164 25.58 -10.22 20.13
C ASN A 164 24.95 -10.36 18.73
N LYS A 165 23.68 -9.99 18.57
CA LYS A 165 23.15 -9.64 17.24
C LYS A 165 23.38 -8.15 17.03
N THR A 166 24.09 -7.81 15.97
CA THR A 166 24.37 -6.40 15.66
C THR A 166 23.09 -5.72 15.15
N ALA A 167 22.97 -4.39 15.28
CA ALA A 167 21.86 -3.63 14.68
C ALA A 167 21.74 -3.87 13.16
N HIS A 168 22.82 -4.32 12.51
CA HIS A 168 22.88 -4.74 11.12
C HIS A 168 22.11 -6.05 10.84
N ASP A 169 22.10 -7.02 11.77
CA ASP A 169 21.35 -8.28 11.62
C ASP A 169 19.83 -8.06 11.75
N MET A 170 19.42 -7.04 12.49
CA MET A 170 18.01 -6.68 12.74
C MET A 170 17.37 -5.95 11.56
N ASN A 171 18.18 -5.29 10.73
CA ASN A 171 17.72 -4.56 9.53
C ASN A 171 17.32 -5.51 8.38
N ASN A 172 17.73 -6.77 8.43
CA ASN A 172 17.54 -7.73 7.33
C ASN A 172 16.12 -8.31 7.23
N ASN A 173 15.27 -8.14 8.25
CA ASN A 173 13.93 -8.73 8.28
C ASN A 173 12.81 -7.73 7.94
N LEU A 174 13.14 -6.48 7.57
CA LEU A 174 12.17 -5.48 7.13
C LEU A 174 12.56 -4.94 5.75
N HIS A 175 11.72 -5.17 4.76
CA HIS A 175 11.89 -4.66 3.41
C HIS A 175 10.85 -3.58 3.09
N ILE A 176 11.29 -2.49 2.47
CA ILE A 176 10.43 -1.35 2.10
C ILE A 176 10.56 -1.11 0.60
N PRO A 177 9.82 -1.84 -0.25
CA PRO A 177 9.90 -1.65 -1.69
C PRO A 177 9.26 -0.32 -2.11
N ASP A 178 9.86 0.33 -3.11
CA ASP A 178 9.40 1.61 -3.68
C ASP A 178 8.45 1.39 -4.87
N PHE A 179 7.28 0.82 -4.59
CA PHE A 179 6.23 0.66 -5.58
C PHE A 179 5.74 1.98 -6.22
N PRO A 180 5.66 3.12 -5.49
CA PRO A 180 5.30 4.40 -6.08
C PRO A 180 6.26 4.85 -7.18
N GLU A 181 7.58 4.70 -6.95
CA GLU A 181 8.60 4.97 -7.97
C GLU A 181 8.38 4.13 -9.23
N LEU A 182 8.11 2.83 -9.06
CA LEU A 182 7.87 1.93 -10.18
C LEU A 182 6.61 2.33 -10.97
N LEU A 183 5.51 2.64 -10.28
CA LEU A 183 4.27 3.09 -10.92
C LEU A 183 4.48 4.41 -11.68
N ARG A 184 5.23 5.35 -11.10
CA ARG A 184 5.59 6.61 -11.77
C ARG A 184 6.42 6.36 -13.03
N ASN A 185 7.39 5.46 -12.96
CA ASN A 185 8.23 5.10 -14.10
C ASN A 185 7.44 4.41 -15.21
N LEU A 186 6.45 3.57 -14.88
CA LEU A 186 5.52 3.00 -15.86
C LEU A 186 4.73 4.10 -16.59
N ALA A 187 4.20 5.08 -15.87
CA ALA A 187 3.49 6.21 -16.46
C ALA A 187 4.41 7.08 -17.34
N ILE A 188 5.61 7.41 -16.86
CA ILE A 188 6.61 8.19 -17.61
C ILE A 188 7.01 7.47 -18.90
N ASN A 189 7.30 6.16 -18.83
CA ASN A 189 7.65 5.36 -20.00
C ASN A 189 6.53 5.32 -21.04
N TYR A 190 5.27 5.21 -20.60
CA TYR A 190 4.12 5.33 -21.49
C TYR A 190 4.14 6.68 -22.23
N TYR A 191 4.31 7.81 -21.53
CA TYR A 191 4.34 9.13 -22.15
C TYR A 191 5.50 9.31 -23.14
N HIS A 192 6.67 8.75 -22.83
CA HIS A 192 7.81 8.75 -23.76
C HIS A 192 7.53 7.93 -25.03
N GLN A 193 6.73 6.87 -24.97
CA GLN A 193 6.38 6.04 -26.13
C GLN A 193 5.26 6.66 -26.98
N VAL A 194 4.31 7.36 -26.36
CA VAL A 194 3.18 7.97 -27.09
C VAL A 194 3.46 9.40 -27.59
N ALA A 195 4.41 10.14 -27.00
CA ALA A 195 4.76 11.49 -27.46
C ALA A 195 5.32 11.52 -28.91
N PRO A 196 6.21 10.60 -29.35
CA PRO A 196 6.74 10.59 -30.72
C PRO A 196 5.68 10.21 -31.77
N THR A 197 4.73 9.34 -31.41
CA THR A 197 3.68 8.85 -32.31
C THR A 197 2.59 9.89 -32.59
N GLN A 198 2.48 10.92 -31.76
CA GLN A 198 1.64 12.10 -32.05
C GLN A 198 2.33 13.10 -32.98
N ALA A 199 3.66 13.12 -33.03
CA ALA A 199 4.44 14.07 -33.83
C ALA A 199 4.81 13.56 -35.23
N ASN A 200 5.11 12.26 -35.41
CA ASN A 200 5.48 11.69 -36.72
C ASN A 200 4.92 10.27 -36.87
N LYS A 201 3.87 10.15 -37.68
CA LYS A 201 3.13 8.90 -37.90
C LYS A 201 3.81 7.99 -38.92
N SER A 202 5.09 7.67 -38.72
CA SER A 202 5.83 6.68 -39.54
C SER A 202 7.23 6.45 -38.99
N ILE A 203 7.38 5.61 -37.97
CA ILE A 203 8.59 4.80 -37.69
C ILE A 203 8.21 3.82 -36.58
N GLY A 204 8.59 2.56 -36.74
CA GLY A 204 8.22 1.44 -35.88
C GLY A 204 8.75 1.58 -34.46
N VAL A 205 8.04 2.33 -33.63
CA VAL A 205 8.22 2.36 -32.18
C VAL A 205 7.43 1.19 -31.61
N ASP A 206 8.06 0.40 -30.75
CA ASP A 206 7.40 -0.70 -30.03
C ASP A 206 6.08 -0.22 -29.42
N LYS A 207 5.02 -1.03 -29.57
CA LYS A 207 3.69 -0.72 -29.05
C LYS A 207 3.80 -0.46 -27.55
N PRO A 208 3.22 0.62 -27.01
CA PRO A 208 3.31 0.89 -25.58
C PRO A 208 2.67 -0.23 -24.77
N THR A 209 3.28 -0.53 -23.62
CA THR A 209 2.83 -1.61 -22.71
C THR A 209 1.37 -1.41 -22.29
N PHE A 210 1.00 -0.16 -22.03
CA PHE A 210 -0.38 0.22 -21.73
C PHE A 210 -0.93 1.09 -22.86
N ARG A 211 -2.22 0.96 -23.13
CA ARG A 211 -3.00 1.90 -23.94
C ARG A 211 -3.30 3.18 -23.17
N ASN A 212 -3.57 3.08 -21.87
CA ASN A 212 -3.90 4.23 -21.02
C ASN A 212 -3.37 4.03 -19.60
N VAL A 213 -2.76 5.08 -19.04
CA VAL A 213 -2.22 5.12 -17.67
C VAL A 213 -2.95 6.10 -16.73
N ASN A 214 -3.91 6.88 -17.25
CA ASN A 214 -4.68 7.87 -16.48
C ASN A 214 -6.13 7.45 -16.23
N GLU A 215 -6.69 6.65 -17.13
CA GLU A 215 -8.05 6.16 -17.03
C GLU A 215 -8.07 4.73 -16.51
N ALA A 216 -9.10 4.42 -15.73
CA ALA A 216 -9.39 3.07 -15.29
C ALA A 216 -10.10 2.28 -16.39
N CYS A 217 -9.84 0.96 -16.46
CA CYS A 217 -10.60 0.05 -17.32
C CYS A 217 -12.07 -0.04 -16.89
N VAL A 218 -12.34 -0.07 -15.58
CA VAL A 218 -13.66 -0.08 -14.97
C VAL A 218 -14.02 1.32 -14.51
N GLN A 219 -15.06 1.88 -15.10
CA GLN A 219 -15.53 3.23 -14.80
C GLN A 219 -17.00 3.21 -14.40
N LEU A 220 -17.34 3.99 -13.38
CA LEU A 220 -18.74 4.24 -13.03
C LEU A 220 -19.33 5.21 -14.06
N ARG A 221 -20.32 4.72 -14.81
CA ARG A 221 -21.12 5.51 -15.73
C ARG A 221 -21.99 6.47 -14.91
N ARG A 222 -21.66 7.76 -14.91
CA ARG A 222 -22.55 8.79 -14.35
C ARG A 222 -23.82 8.81 -15.21
N PRO A 223 -25.00 8.44 -14.67
CA PRO A 223 -26.23 8.55 -15.45
C PRO A 223 -26.46 10.02 -15.78
N ASN A 224 -26.87 10.32 -17.01
CA ASN A 224 -27.58 11.57 -17.27
C ASN A 224 -28.82 11.53 -16.36
N GLU A 225 -28.85 12.38 -15.32
CA GLU A 225 -29.88 12.39 -14.29
C GLU A 225 -31.27 12.60 -14.92
N ARG A 226 -32.00 11.51 -15.15
CA ARG A 226 -33.47 11.54 -15.15
C ARG A 226 -33.91 10.74 -13.93
N PRO A 227 -34.53 11.39 -12.91
CA PRO A 227 -35.02 10.69 -11.74
C PRO A 227 -36.12 9.69 -12.15
N GLY A 228 -36.03 8.44 -11.68
CA GLY A 228 -37.16 7.50 -11.73
C GLY A 228 -36.96 6.19 -12.49
N THR A 229 -35.84 5.97 -13.17
CA THR A 229 -35.62 4.68 -13.87
C THR A 229 -34.92 3.68 -12.94
N LYS A 230 -35.63 2.64 -12.49
CA LYS A 230 -35.00 1.46 -11.86
C LYS A 230 -34.15 0.76 -12.92
N ILE A 231 -32.84 0.85 -12.78
CA ILE A 231 -31.87 0.30 -13.72
C ILE A 231 -31.06 -0.77 -12.96
N SER A 232 -30.81 -1.92 -13.59
CA SER A 232 -29.97 -2.97 -13.02
C SER A 232 -28.53 -2.51 -12.83
N ASP A 233 -27.87 -2.96 -11.77
CA ASP A 233 -26.52 -2.54 -11.36
C ASP A 233 -25.47 -2.65 -12.48
N SER A 234 -25.64 -3.60 -13.40
CA SER A 234 -24.78 -3.80 -14.57
C SER A 234 -24.77 -2.65 -15.59
N LYS A 235 -25.74 -1.73 -15.56
CA LYS A 235 -25.82 -0.61 -16.51
C LYS A 235 -25.00 0.60 -16.09
N TYR A 236 -24.49 0.61 -14.85
CA TYR A 236 -23.72 1.71 -14.26
C TYR A 236 -22.21 1.50 -14.35
N LEU A 237 -21.75 0.36 -14.89
CA LEU A 237 -20.34 0.05 -15.03
C LEU A 237 -19.98 -0.03 -16.52
N ASN A 238 -18.99 0.75 -16.92
CA ASN A 238 -18.34 0.60 -18.22
C ASN A 238 -17.02 -0.14 -18.00
N ILE A 239 -16.86 -1.29 -18.64
CA ILE A 239 -15.65 -2.12 -18.55
C ILE A 239 -15.00 -2.13 -19.93
N CYS A 240 -13.71 -1.83 -19.98
CA CYS A 240 -12.95 -1.84 -21.21
C CYS A 240 -12.84 -3.25 -21.83
N SER A 241 -12.65 -3.34 -23.15
CA SER A 241 -12.58 -4.63 -23.86
C SER A 241 -11.27 -5.39 -23.65
N GLN A 242 -10.19 -4.69 -23.27
CA GLN A 242 -8.86 -5.26 -23.05
C GLN A 242 -8.30 -4.73 -21.72
N PRO A 243 -8.65 -5.35 -20.58
CA PRO A 243 -8.18 -4.90 -19.25
C PRO A 243 -6.67 -4.83 -19.11
N ASP A 244 -5.94 -5.73 -19.76
CA ASP A 244 -4.47 -5.80 -19.69
C ASP A 244 -3.78 -4.61 -20.36
N ASP A 245 -4.49 -3.89 -21.23
CA ASP A 245 -3.98 -2.66 -21.85
C ASP A 245 -4.07 -1.44 -20.89
N TYR A 246 -4.59 -1.58 -19.67
CA TYR A 246 -4.78 -0.46 -18.73
C TYR A 246 -3.93 -0.63 -17.47
N LEU A 247 -3.26 0.46 -17.05
CA LEU A 247 -2.52 0.47 -15.78
C LEU A 247 -3.44 0.35 -14.57
N TRP A 248 -4.65 0.91 -14.66
CA TRP A 248 -5.63 0.95 -13.58
C TRP A 248 -6.82 0.04 -13.90
N TRP A 249 -7.15 -0.86 -12.96
CA TRP A 249 -8.36 -1.67 -13.06
C TRP A 249 -9.60 -0.83 -12.81
N ASP A 250 -9.63 -0.14 -11.68
CA ASP A 250 -10.69 0.78 -11.30
C ASP A 250 -10.10 2.15 -10.88
N ALA A 251 -10.93 2.98 -10.25
CA ALA A 251 -10.53 4.31 -9.82
C ALA A 251 -9.32 4.35 -8.86
N TRP A 252 -9.04 3.26 -8.13
CA TRP A 252 -8.05 3.25 -7.05
C TRP A 252 -7.07 2.08 -7.12
N HIS A 253 -7.39 1.02 -7.86
CA HIS A 253 -6.60 -0.21 -7.91
C HIS A 253 -5.83 -0.36 -9.23
N VAL A 254 -4.57 -0.75 -9.12
CA VAL A 254 -3.70 -1.11 -10.25
C VAL A 254 -4.26 -2.36 -10.94
N GLY A 255 -4.14 -2.42 -12.26
CA GLY A 255 -4.55 -3.53 -13.11
C GLY A 255 -3.67 -4.78 -12.96
N ALA A 256 -4.10 -5.89 -13.57
CA ALA A 256 -3.40 -7.17 -13.47
C ALA A 256 -1.93 -7.09 -13.93
N ILE A 257 -1.69 -6.46 -15.09
CA ILE A 257 -0.33 -6.29 -15.64
C ILE A 257 0.53 -5.40 -14.73
N GLY A 258 -0.02 -4.30 -14.22
CA GLY A 258 0.70 -3.43 -13.28
C GLY A 258 1.11 -4.18 -12.01
N ASN A 259 0.20 -4.96 -11.42
CA ASN A 259 0.52 -5.81 -10.26
C ASN A 259 1.54 -6.91 -10.59
N SER A 260 1.47 -7.50 -11.79
CA SER A 260 2.46 -8.49 -12.23
C SER A 260 3.87 -7.89 -12.32
N ILE A 261 3.98 -6.64 -12.79
CA ILE A 261 5.27 -5.93 -12.84
C ILE A 261 5.78 -5.61 -11.43
N LEU A 262 4.91 -5.11 -10.55
CA LEU A 262 5.24 -4.83 -9.14
C LEU A 262 5.77 -6.07 -8.42
N GLY A 263 5.06 -7.20 -8.54
CA GLY A 263 5.47 -8.47 -7.94
C GLY A 263 6.73 -9.06 -8.57
N ALA A 264 6.99 -8.83 -9.86
CA ALA A 264 8.22 -9.29 -10.51
C ALA A 264 9.46 -8.54 -10.03
N VAL A 265 9.36 -7.22 -9.79
CA VAL A 265 10.46 -6.40 -9.27
C VAL A 265 10.79 -6.76 -7.82
N GLU A 266 9.80 -7.11 -7.01
CA GLU A 266 10.01 -7.60 -5.65
C GLU A 266 10.82 -8.91 -5.62
N ASN A 267 10.58 -9.81 -6.58
CA ASN A 267 11.36 -11.05 -6.74
C ASN A 267 12.82 -10.82 -7.20
N ALA A 268 13.16 -9.61 -7.64
CA ALA A 268 14.54 -9.23 -7.99
C ALA A 268 15.32 -8.66 -6.79
N ILE A 269 14.68 -8.47 -5.63
CA ILE A 269 15.38 -8.17 -4.37
C ILE A 269 16.19 -9.43 -3.99
N PRO A 270 17.52 -9.33 -3.80
CA PRO A 270 18.35 -10.50 -3.60
C PRO A 270 17.86 -11.29 -2.38
N ARG A 271 17.51 -12.55 -2.58
CA ARG A 271 17.46 -13.52 -1.49
C ARG A 271 18.81 -13.46 -0.80
N ILE A 272 18.84 -12.93 0.42
CA ILE A 272 20.03 -12.96 1.27
C ILE A 272 20.50 -14.42 1.28
N SER A 273 21.77 -14.58 0.95
CA SER A 273 22.51 -15.81 0.73
C SER A 273 21.97 -17.01 1.50
N ARG A 274 21.57 -18.06 0.78
CA ARG A 274 21.72 -19.42 1.31
C ARG A 274 23.21 -19.60 1.61
N ALA A 275 23.59 -19.48 2.87
CA ALA A 275 24.88 -19.92 3.33
C ALA A 275 24.95 -21.43 3.08
N ASN A 276 25.96 -21.84 2.31
CA ASN A 276 26.39 -23.24 2.23
C ASN A 276 27.00 -23.68 3.56
#